data_AF-A0A3Q2WVS5-F1
#
_entry.id   AF-A0A3Q2WVS5-F1
#
_cell.length_a   1.000
_cell.length_b   1.000
_cell.length_c   1.000
_cell.angle_alpha   90.00
_cell.angle_beta   90.00
_cell.angle_gamma   90.00
#
_symmetry.space_group_name_H-M   'P 1'
#
loop_
_entity.id
_entity.type
_entity.pdbx_description
1 polymer ?
#
loop_
_entity_poly.entity_id
_entity_poly.type
_entity_poly.pdbx_seq_one_letter_code
_entity_poly.pdbx_strand_id
1 'polypeptide(L)'
;MALNKSMHPRNRYKDKPPDFAYLASKYPDFQQHVHTSLTGKPIVNFKEPEAVRALTCTLLKEDFGLAIEIPLERLIPTVPLRLNYIHWVEDLIDGQKQPRRGIDIGTGASCIYPLLGATMNGWYFLATEVDDICFDYATKNVEQNNLSDLVKVVKVPQKTLLMDALKEETEMVYDFCMCNPPFFANQLEAKGVNSRNSRRPPPSSVNTGGVTEIMAEGGELEFVKRIIHDSLQLKKRLRWYSCMLGKKCSLAPLKEELRKQGVPKVTHTEFCQGRTMRWALAWSFYDDVVVPSPPSKKCKLEKARKPLSFTMPEAGLKELQAKASALGCTCRSPVDSLTVLVEKTLSELRVLHKRVPCKKEEQSLFLTAVENTWIHGRQKRREQTRQLRELPRAPHCAGTTSQTTVTAGAPETCPTSQNQLTTAENSSSQNENAESKSTPADKPGKEVTESMTGEQKEAPEKVTGEDVDMESSTCTGTGQGADLKETPAAASEPPSKQPVSPSTVKHFLFKCLLNVIQEQSDVVIEMHWVEGLNRDLMNQLCTYLKNTLLKTVAKS
;
A
#
# COMPACT_ATOMS: atom_id res chain seq x y z
N MET A 1 -11.57 4.01 11.12
CA MET A 1 -11.98 3.40 9.83
C MET A 1 -10.91 2.41 9.36
N ALA A 2 -11.16 1.60 8.34
CA ALA A 2 -10.23 0.56 7.85
C ALA A 2 -8.83 1.08 7.44
N LEU A 3 -8.74 2.34 7.02
CA LEU A 3 -7.49 3.01 6.63
C LEU A 3 -6.77 3.72 7.79
N ASN A 4 -7.36 3.83 8.99
CA ASN A 4 -6.66 4.40 10.16
C ASN A 4 -5.46 3.53 10.59
N LYS A 5 -5.47 2.22 10.29
CA LYS A 5 -4.33 1.34 10.51
C LYS A 5 -3.05 1.79 9.77
N SER A 6 -3.20 2.63 8.74
CA SER A 6 -2.10 3.25 7.99
C SER A 6 -1.68 4.64 8.52
N MET A 7 -2.24 5.13 9.64
CA MET A 7 -1.65 6.25 10.40
C MET A 7 -0.29 5.84 10.98
N HIS A 8 0.54 6.83 11.29
CA HIS A 8 1.85 6.64 11.89
C HIS A 8 1.77 5.77 13.17
N PRO A 9 2.70 4.82 13.44
CA PRO A 9 2.64 3.92 14.60
C PRO A 9 2.44 4.61 15.96
N ARG A 10 3.06 5.78 16.19
CA ARG A 10 2.93 6.57 17.44
C ARG A 10 1.67 7.46 17.52
N ASN A 11 0.90 7.61 16.43
CA ASN A 11 -0.27 8.49 16.40
C ASN A 11 -1.41 7.90 17.26
N ARG A 12 -1.78 8.59 18.35
CA ARG A 12 -2.84 8.14 19.29
C ARG A 12 -4.17 7.74 18.61
N TYR A 13 -4.52 8.37 17.48
CA TYR A 13 -5.78 8.12 16.77
C TYR A 13 -5.79 6.91 15.81
N LYS A 14 -4.64 6.21 15.69
CA LYS A 14 -4.43 5.07 14.77
C LYS A 14 -5.45 3.95 14.97
N ASP A 15 -5.49 3.42 16.19
CA ASP A 15 -6.40 2.33 16.59
C ASP A 15 -7.48 2.79 17.59
N LYS A 16 -7.35 4.00 18.16
CA LYS A 16 -8.34 4.67 19.03
C LYS A 16 -8.92 5.92 18.33
N PRO A 17 -9.93 5.79 17.45
CA PRO A 17 -10.61 6.96 16.91
C PRO A 17 -11.34 7.74 18.04
N PRO A 18 -11.53 9.06 17.90
CA PRO A 18 -12.29 9.84 18.89
C PRO A 18 -13.70 9.30 19.13
N ASP A 19 -14.10 9.23 20.40
CA ASP A 19 -15.46 8.91 20.80
C ASP A 19 -16.29 10.20 20.88
N PHE A 20 -17.14 10.41 19.88
CA PHE A 20 -17.98 11.60 19.80
C PHE A 20 -19.11 11.64 20.85
N ALA A 21 -19.52 10.50 21.45
CA ALA A 21 -20.49 10.52 22.54
C ALA A 21 -19.83 11.00 23.83
N TYR A 22 -18.65 10.46 24.17
CA TYR A 22 -17.86 10.91 25.30
C TYR A 22 -17.53 12.41 25.18
N LEU A 23 -16.98 12.85 24.05
CA LEU A 23 -16.63 14.26 23.84
C LEU A 23 -17.86 15.18 23.89
N ALA A 24 -19.00 14.78 23.29
CA ALA A 24 -20.24 15.57 23.38
C ALA A 24 -20.81 15.65 24.80
N SER A 25 -20.63 14.60 25.63
CA SER A 25 -21.07 14.63 27.04
C SER A 25 -20.20 15.52 27.95
N LYS A 26 -18.98 15.82 27.52
CA LYS A 26 -17.98 16.59 28.29
C LYS A 26 -17.82 18.05 27.83
N TYR A 27 -18.12 18.33 26.55
CA TYR A 27 -17.91 19.63 25.91
C TYR A 27 -19.18 20.14 25.22
N PRO A 28 -19.97 21.02 25.88
CA PRO A 28 -21.22 21.58 25.32
C PRO A 28 -21.02 22.27 23.95
N ASP A 29 -19.92 23.00 23.80
CA ASP A 29 -19.57 23.71 22.54
C ASP A 29 -19.35 22.76 21.35
N PHE A 30 -19.07 21.48 21.63
CA PHE A 30 -19.00 20.41 20.63
C PHE A 30 -20.30 19.62 20.54
N GLN A 31 -21.03 19.44 21.64
CA GLN A 31 -22.33 18.76 21.71
C GLN A 31 -23.32 19.31 20.67
N GLN A 32 -23.38 20.64 20.51
CA GLN A 32 -24.26 21.31 19.53
C GLN A 32 -23.99 20.91 18.06
N HIS A 33 -22.80 20.40 17.74
CA HIS A 33 -22.40 19.94 16.40
C HIS A 33 -22.41 18.40 16.24
N VAL A 34 -22.92 17.67 17.24
CA VAL A 34 -23.06 16.21 17.20
C VAL A 34 -24.53 15.84 17.04
N HIS A 35 -24.84 15.12 15.99
CA HIS A 35 -26.19 14.59 15.73
C HIS A 35 -26.23 13.08 15.94
N THR A 36 -27.42 12.53 16.18
CA THR A 36 -27.62 11.07 16.27
C THR A 36 -28.05 10.51 14.92
N SER A 37 -27.37 9.47 14.44
CA SER A 37 -27.76 8.77 13.21
C SER A 37 -29.06 7.98 13.40
N LEU A 38 -29.69 7.59 12.27
CA LEU A 38 -30.79 6.60 12.24
C LEU A 38 -30.42 5.22 12.85
N THR A 39 -29.14 5.01 13.19
CA THR A 39 -28.60 3.81 13.84
C THR A 39 -28.14 4.07 15.28
N GLY A 40 -28.57 5.18 15.89
CA GLY A 40 -28.31 5.51 17.29
C GLY A 40 -26.87 5.93 17.60
N LYS A 41 -26.07 6.33 16.59
CA LYS A 41 -24.64 6.65 16.76
C LYS A 41 -24.38 8.16 16.63
N PRO A 42 -23.48 8.74 17.45
CA PRO A 42 -23.08 10.13 17.29
C PRO A 42 -22.34 10.31 15.95
N ILE A 43 -22.68 11.35 15.22
CA ILE A 43 -22.08 11.73 13.95
C ILE A 43 -21.81 13.24 13.91
N VAL A 44 -20.68 13.61 13.32
CA VAL A 44 -20.26 15.00 13.09
C VAL A 44 -20.39 15.31 11.61
N ASN A 45 -20.98 16.47 11.26
CA ASN A 45 -21.08 16.92 9.88
C ASN A 45 -19.76 17.55 9.41
N PHE A 46 -18.83 16.74 8.88
CA PHE A 46 -17.52 17.22 8.40
C PHE A 46 -17.56 18.23 7.23
N LYS A 47 -18.74 18.58 6.71
CA LYS A 47 -18.93 19.68 5.74
C LYS A 47 -19.27 21.02 6.37
N GLU A 48 -19.57 21.05 7.67
CA GLU A 48 -19.87 22.26 8.43
C GLU A 48 -18.58 22.81 9.05
N PRO A 49 -18.14 24.04 8.71
CA PRO A 49 -16.93 24.65 9.28
C PRO A 49 -16.91 24.64 10.81
N GLU A 50 -18.02 25.01 11.44
CA GLU A 50 -18.19 25.10 12.89
C GLU A 50 -18.00 23.73 13.54
N ALA A 51 -18.63 22.67 13.02
CA ALA A 51 -18.46 21.31 13.51
C ALA A 51 -17.02 20.80 13.42
N VAL A 52 -16.31 21.12 12.32
CA VAL A 52 -14.90 20.72 12.13
C VAL A 52 -13.98 21.53 13.05
N ARG A 53 -14.27 22.82 13.28
CA ARG A 53 -13.55 23.67 14.26
C ARG A 53 -13.77 23.17 15.68
N ALA A 54 -15.02 22.99 16.10
CA ALA A 54 -15.40 22.53 17.43
C ALA A 54 -14.76 21.18 17.75
N LEU A 55 -14.78 20.22 16.81
CA LEU A 55 -14.06 18.95 16.97
C LEU A 55 -12.54 19.17 17.13
N THR A 56 -11.93 20.04 16.33
CA THR A 56 -10.48 20.29 16.35
C THR A 56 -10.03 20.92 17.67
N CYS A 57 -10.71 21.98 18.13
CA CYS A 57 -10.44 22.63 19.41
C CYS A 57 -10.70 21.66 20.58
N THR A 58 -11.76 20.86 20.52
CA THR A 58 -12.08 19.85 21.55
C THR A 58 -11.02 18.76 21.64
N LEU A 59 -10.52 18.25 20.51
CA LEU A 59 -9.45 17.25 20.48
C LEU A 59 -8.13 17.80 21.00
N LEU A 60 -7.78 19.05 20.71
CA LEU A 60 -6.58 19.68 21.25
C LEU A 60 -6.70 19.89 22.76
N LYS A 61 -7.87 20.31 23.25
CA LYS A 61 -8.13 20.55 24.67
C LYS A 61 -8.16 19.25 25.49
N GLU A 62 -8.80 18.20 24.99
CA GLU A 62 -8.91 16.90 25.68
C GLU A 62 -7.59 16.12 25.68
N ASP A 63 -6.98 15.91 24.50
CA ASP A 63 -5.84 14.99 24.36
C ASP A 63 -4.48 15.67 24.60
N PHE A 64 -4.39 17.00 24.51
CA PHE A 64 -3.13 17.74 24.58
C PHE A 64 -3.15 18.92 25.58
N GLY A 65 -4.30 19.24 26.20
CA GLY A 65 -4.44 20.40 27.07
C GLY A 65 -4.45 21.77 26.35
N LEU A 66 -4.36 21.78 25.02
CA LEU A 66 -4.21 22.98 24.20
C LEU A 66 -5.56 23.66 23.92
N ALA A 67 -5.72 24.89 24.39
CA ALA A 67 -6.88 25.74 24.08
C ALA A 67 -6.54 26.67 22.91
N ILE A 68 -7.23 26.54 21.77
CA ILE A 68 -7.02 27.41 20.61
C ILE A 68 -8.32 27.97 20.03
N GLU A 69 -8.23 29.17 19.47
CA GLU A 69 -9.25 29.80 18.65
C GLU A 69 -8.84 29.77 17.17
N ILE A 70 -9.82 29.60 16.26
CA ILE A 70 -9.57 29.63 14.81
C ILE A 70 -10.74 30.37 14.12
N PRO A 71 -10.49 31.33 13.22
CA PRO A 71 -11.51 31.95 12.39
C PRO A 71 -12.06 30.94 11.36
N LEU A 72 -13.32 31.09 10.94
CA LEU A 72 -13.93 30.17 9.95
C LEU A 72 -13.45 30.45 8.52
N GLU A 73 -12.80 31.60 8.34
CA GLU A 73 -12.26 32.15 7.11
C GLU A 73 -10.81 31.68 6.82
N ARG A 74 -10.28 30.74 7.63
CA ARG A 74 -8.93 30.14 7.51
C ARG A 74 -8.96 28.62 7.66
N LEU A 75 -7.84 27.95 7.36
CA LEU A 75 -7.79 26.50 7.22
C LEU A 75 -7.88 25.80 8.58
N ILE A 76 -9.04 25.22 8.88
CA ILE A 76 -9.22 24.41 10.09
C ILE A 76 -8.39 23.11 9.93
N PRO A 77 -7.38 22.87 10.78
CA PRO A 77 -6.49 21.73 10.65
C PRO A 77 -7.13 20.45 11.22
N THR A 78 -6.86 19.29 10.62
CA THR A 78 -7.30 18.00 11.19
C THR A 78 -6.18 17.36 12.00
N VAL A 79 -6.32 17.36 13.34
CA VAL A 79 -5.28 16.90 14.29
C VAL A 79 -4.62 15.56 13.92
N PRO A 80 -5.36 14.50 13.51
CA PRO A 80 -4.73 13.22 13.16
C PRO A 80 -3.81 13.27 11.93
N LEU A 81 -4.01 14.21 10.99
CA LEU A 81 -3.08 14.44 9.88
C LEU A 81 -1.84 15.20 10.35
N ARG A 82 -2.02 16.23 11.19
CA ARG A 82 -0.90 17.05 11.68
C ARG A 82 0.07 16.20 12.51
N LEU A 83 -0.45 15.32 13.38
CA LEU A 83 0.33 14.35 14.14
C LEU A 83 1.10 13.33 13.28
N ASN A 84 0.53 12.87 12.16
CA ASN A 84 1.26 11.98 11.24
C ASN A 84 2.55 12.65 10.73
N TYR A 85 2.56 13.98 10.59
CA TYR A 85 3.75 14.73 10.17
C TYR A 85 4.70 15.01 11.35
N ILE A 86 4.20 15.46 12.52
CA ILE A 86 5.03 15.63 13.73
C ILE A 86 5.81 14.35 14.04
N HIS A 87 5.15 13.19 14.06
CA HIS A 87 5.83 11.92 14.31
C HIS A 87 6.80 11.50 13.19
N TRP A 88 6.61 11.95 11.95
CA TRP A 88 7.59 11.70 10.90
C TRP A 88 8.81 12.65 11.00
N VAL A 89 8.63 13.86 11.54
CA VAL A 89 9.73 14.75 11.91
C VAL A 89 10.52 14.15 13.08
N GLU A 90 9.86 13.59 14.10
CA GLU A 90 10.52 12.80 15.16
C GLU A 90 11.42 11.70 14.56
N ASP A 91 10.93 10.91 13.60
CA ASP A 91 11.70 9.85 12.92
C ASP A 91 12.90 10.40 12.10
N LEU A 92 12.77 11.61 11.53
CA LEU A 92 13.84 12.24 10.73
C LEU A 92 14.97 12.78 11.63
N ILE A 93 14.63 13.33 12.80
CA ILE A 93 15.59 14.02 13.67
C ILE A 93 16.10 13.16 14.84
N ASP A 94 15.76 11.88 14.88
CA ASP A 94 16.10 10.94 15.96
C ASP A 94 17.62 10.85 16.26
N GLY A 95 17.96 10.40 17.47
CA GLY A 95 19.33 10.23 17.97
C GLY A 95 20.12 11.50 18.29
N GLN A 96 19.62 12.69 17.92
CA GLN A 96 20.30 13.97 18.15
C GLN A 96 19.93 14.60 19.51
N LYS A 97 20.82 15.46 20.04
CA LYS A 97 20.69 16.04 21.39
C LYS A 97 19.62 17.13 21.46
N GLN A 98 18.92 17.21 22.60
CA GLN A 98 18.02 18.33 22.96
C GLN A 98 18.83 19.57 23.41
N PRO A 99 18.28 20.81 23.34
CA PRO A 99 16.95 21.17 22.82
C PRO A 99 16.91 21.22 21.28
N ARG A 100 15.75 20.90 20.67
CA ARG A 100 15.57 20.99 19.21
C ARG A 100 14.97 22.32 18.77
N ARG A 101 15.31 22.72 17.54
CA ARG A 101 14.79 23.92 16.87
C ARG A 101 14.18 23.60 15.51
N GLY A 102 12.89 23.85 15.36
CA GLY A 102 12.13 23.72 14.12
C GLY A 102 11.81 25.08 13.48
N ILE A 103 11.48 25.04 12.18
CA ILE A 103 10.81 26.14 11.47
C ILE A 103 9.51 25.62 10.87
N ASP A 104 8.40 26.31 11.09
CA ASP A 104 7.12 26.02 10.43
C ASP A 104 6.79 27.14 9.44
N ILE A 105 6.70 26.79 8.14
CA ILE A 105 6.52 27.75 7.05
C ILE A 105 5.05 27.83 6.67
N GLY A 106 4.40 28.96 7.00
CA GLY A 106 2.96 29.14 6.84
C GLY A 106 2.18 28.40 7.92
N THR A 107 2.37 28.82 9.17
CA THR A 107 1.84 28.10 10.35
C THR A 107 0.30 28.16 10.47
N GLY A 108 -0.32 29.16 9.83
CA GLY A 108 -1.75 29.41 9.81
C GLY A 108 -2.30 29.84 11.18
N ALA A 109 -3.54 30.35 11.20
CA ALA A 109 -4.21 30.85 12.41
C ALA A 109 -4.14 29.89 13.62
N SER A 110 -4.09 28.58 13.37
CA SER A 110 -4.03 27.55 14.40
C SER A 110 -2.67 27.34 15.08
N CYS A 111 -1.56 27.80 14.47
CA CYS A 111 -0.18 27.51 14.87
C CYS A 111 0.10 26.02 15.22
N ILE A 112 -0.59 25.09 14.55
CA ILE A 112 -0.79 23.73 15.10
C ILE A 112 0.47 22.85 15.10
N TYR A 113 1.43 23.07 14.20
CA TYR A 113 2.68 22.28 14.23
C TYR A 113 3.59 22.73 15.39
N PRO A 114 3.87 24.03 15.59
CA PRO A 114 4.55 24.52 16.78
C PRO A 114 3.89 24.11 18.09
N LEU A 115 2.58 24.32 18.26
CA LEU A 115 1.89 23.99 19.50
C LEU A 115 1.97 22.50 19.83
N LEU A 116 1.80 21.61 18.84
CA LEU A 116 1.94 20.17 19.05
C LEU A 116 3.39 19.78 19.38
N GLY A 117 4.38 20.23 18.62
CA GLY A 117 5.78 19.86 18.83
C GLY A 117 6.40 20.43 20.11
N ALA A 118 6.00 21.64 20.52
CA ALA A 118 6.38 22.21 21.80
C ALA A 118 5.77 21.39 22.96
N THR A 119 4.46 21.14 22.92
CA THR A 119 3.73 20.38 23.97
C THR A 119 4.17 18.92 24.09
N MET A 120 4.41 18.24 22.97
CA MET A 120 4.73 16.81 22.93
C MET A 120 6.22 16.50 23.09
N ASN A 121 7.11 17.38 22.60
CA ASN A 121 8.52 17.06 22.41
C ASN A 121 9.50 18.13 22.97
N GLY A 122 8.98 19.23 23.53
CA GLY A 122 9.79 20.34 24.06
C GLY A 122 10.56 21.10 22.98
N TRP A 123 10.09 21.07 21.73
CA TRP A 123 10.77 21.72 20.61
C TRP A 123 10.55 23.24 20.60
N TYR A 124 11.62 24.00 20.35
CA TYR A 124 11.51 25.41 19.96
C TYR A 124 11.10 25.51 18.48
N PHE A 125 10.31 26.52 18.13
CA PHE A 125 9.87 26.82 16.78
C PHE A 125 10.02 28.30 16.43
N LEU A 126 10.57 28.55 15.25
CA LEU A 126 10.32 29.78 14.49
C LEU A 126 9.11 29.53 13.57
N ALA A 127 7.98 30.18 13.85
CA ALA A 127 6.73 29.96 13.12
C ALA A 127 6.44 31.16 12.21
N THR A 128 6.54 30.99 10.88
CA THR A 128 6.40 32.11 9.94
C THR A 128 5.01 32.16 9.31
N GLU A 129 4.51 33.36 9.08
CA GLU A 129 3.20 33.59 8.47
C GLU A 129 3.18 34.85 7.60
N VAL A 130 2.38 34.84 6.53
CA VAL A 130 2.26 35.93 5.54
C VAL A 130 0.88 36.61 5.55
N ASP A 131 -0.12 35.98 6.17
CA ASP A 131 -1.48 36.51 6.30
C ASP A 131 -1.73 37.09 7.69
N ASP A 132 -2.20 38.34 7.74
CA ASP A 132 -2.43 39.11 8.97
C ASP A 132 -3.32 38.37 9.98
N ILE A 133 -4.45 37.83 9.52
CA ILE A 133 -5.39 37.12 10.40
C ILE A 133 -4.77 35.82 10.92
N CYS A 134 -4.01 35.09 10.07
CA CYS A 134 -3.27 33.93 10.53
C CYS A 134 -2.19 34.30 11.57
N PHE A 135 -1.45 35.39 11.37
CA PHE A 135 -0.42 35.85 12.30
C PHE A 135 -0.99 36.25 13.67
N ASP A 136 -2.06 37.04 13.69
CA ASP A 136 -2.70 37.52 14.93
C ASP A 136 -3.25 36.34 15.76
N TYR A 137 -3.99 35.43 15.12
CA TYR A 137 -4.51 34.23 15.78
C TYR A 137 -3.39 33.25 16.20
N ALA A 138 -2.33 33.07 15.40
CA ALA A 138 -1.22 32.21 15.76
C ALA A 138 -0.49 32.74 17.01
N THR A 139 -0.25 34.05 17.08
CA THR A 139 0.37 34.72 18.23
C THR A 139 -0.49 34.55 19.48
N LYS A 140 -1.79 34.91 19.42
CA LYS A 140 -2.74 34.70 20.52
C LYS A 140 -2.79 33.23 20.97
N ASN A 141 -2.75 32.28 20.04
CA ASN A 141 -2.79 30.85 20.34
C ASN A 141 -1.51 30.35 21.03
N VAL A 142 -0.35 30.94 20.79
CA VAL A 142 0.88 30.65 21.52
C VAL A 142 0.82 31.24 22.94
N GLU A 143 0.42 32.50 23.05
CA GLU A 143 0.35 33.23 24.32
C GLU A 143 -0.64 32.57 25.31
N GLN A 144 -1.85 32.22 24.86
CA GLN A 144 -2.89 31.66 25.74
C GLN A 144 -2.60 30.21 26.21
N ASN A 145 -1.61 29.54 25.63
CA ASN A 145 -1.11 28.24 26.09
C ASN A 145 0.24 28.36 26.83
N ASN A 146 0.72 29.58 27.11
CA ASN A 146 1.98 29.88 27.78
C ASN A 146 3.22 29.29 27.07
N LEU A 147 3.20 29.19 25.73
CA LEU A 147 4.26 28.56 24.93
C LEU A 147 5.23 29.56 24.27
N SER A 148 5.18 30.85 24.60
CA SER A 148 5.99 31.90 23.96
C SER A 148 7.51 31.70 24.10
N ASP A 149 7.98 31.05 25.16
CA ASP A 149 9.41 30.68 25.35
C ASP A 149 9.87 29.61 24.34
N LEU A 150 8.94 28.83 23.78
CA LEU A 150 9.18 27.78 22.79
C LEU A 150 8.74 28.17 21.38
N VAL A 151 7.80 29.10 21.18
CA VAL A 151 7.27 29.43 19.84
C VAL A 151 7.36 30.92 19.56
N LYS A 152 8.30 31.30 18.69
CA LYS A 152 8.47 32.65 18.15
C LYS A 152 7.67 32.78 16.85
N VAL A 153 6.49 33.39 16.91
CA VAL A 153 5.67 33.70 15.71
C VAL A 153 6.19 34.95 15.02
N VAL A 154 6.40 34.91 13.70
CA VAL A 154 6.98 36.02 12.92
C VAL A 154 6.22 36.25 11.62
N LYS A 155 5.78 37.49 11.40
CA LYS A 155 5.16 37.94 10.15
C LYS A 155 6.24 38.18 9.09
N VAL A 156 6.11 37.57 7.91
CA VAL A 156 7.11 37.65 6.82
C VAL A 156 6.47 38.09 5.48
N PRO A 157 7.20 38.77 4.57
CA PRO A 157 6.66 39.15 3.26
C PRO A 157 6.45 37.93 2.35
N GLN A 158 5.32 37.88 1.61
CA GLN A 158 4.92 36.77 0.72
C GLN A 158 5.99 36.28 -0.30
N LYS A 159 6.91 37.16 -0.71
CA LYS A 159 8.01 36.83 -1.63
C LYS A 159 9.08 35.94 -0.99
N THR A 160 9.16 35.94 0.34
CA THR A 160 10.20 35.31 1.14
C THR A 160 9.72 33.97 1.73
N LEU A 161 10.65 33.06 2.06
CA LEU A 161 10.33 31.80 2.73
C LEU A 161 11.28 31.55 3.91
N LEU A 162 12.47 30.99 3.65
CA LEU A 162 13.44 30.67 4.71
C LEU A 162 14.56 31.71 4.84
N MET A 163 14.96 32.36 3.74
CA MET A 163 16.06 33.34 3.77
C MET A 163 15.82 34.48 4.76
N ASP A 164 14.69 35.19 4.61
CA ASP A 164 14.40 36.39 5.40
C ASP A 164 14.14 36.08 6.87
N ALA A 165 13.45 34.97 7.15
CA ALA A 165 13.23 34.46 8.50
C ALA A 165 14.55 34.11 9.23
N LEU A 166 15.63 33.88 8.47
CA LEU A 166 16.94 33.48 8.98
C LEU A 166 18.06 34.53 8.69
N LYS A 167 17.69 35.79 8.41
CA LYS A 167 18.64 36.89 8.20
C LYS A 167 19.39 37.28 9.46
N GLU A 168 18.70 37.34 10.60
CA GLU A 168 19.25 37.80 11.88
C GLU A 168 19.97 36.68 12.65
N GLU A 169 19.49 35.43 12.53
CA GLU A 169 19.99 34.28 13.30
C GLU A 169 21.09 33.51 12.55
N THR A 170 22.12 34.22 12.04
CA THR A 170 23.14 33.72 11.10
C THR A 170 23.86 32.45 11.57
N GLU A 171 24.28 32.41 12.84
CA GLU A 171 25.01 31.29 13.45
C GLU A 171 24.12 30.12 13.88
N MET A 172 22.79 30.31 13.92
CA MET A 172 21.85 29.31 14.42
C MET A 172 21.65 28.17 13.41
N VAL A 173 21.93 26.94 13.84
CA VAL A 173 21.57 25.72 13.08
C VAL A 173 20.25 25.16 13.63
N TYR A 174 19.33 24.87 12.73
CA TYR A 174 18.02 24.29 13.02
C TYR A 174 18.00 22.78 12.72
N ASP A 175 17.24 22.00 13.49
CA ASP A 175 17.07 20.56 13.27
C ASP A 175 16.23 20.28 12.02
N PHE A 176 15.15 21.04 11.82
CA PHE A 176 14.24 20.84 10.71
C PHE A 176 13.52 22.11 10.27
N CYS A 177 13.03 22.14 9.03
CA CYS A 177 11.82 22.86 8.69
C CYS A 177 10.69 21.92 8.25
N MET A 178 9.46 22.37 8.44
CA MET A 178 8.25 21.74 7.97
C MET A 178 7.31 22.78 7.34
N CYS A 179 6.41 22.32 6.47
CA CYS A 179 5.50 23.20 5.74
C CYS A 179 4.25 22.44 5.26
N ASN A 180 3.11 23.12 5.33
CA ASN A 180 1.86 22.75 4.66
C ASN A 180 1.59 23.76 3.53
N PRO A 181 2.08 23.52 2.31
CA PRO A 181 2.09 24.52 1.25
C PRO A 181 0.68 24.75 0.68
N PRO A 182 0.40 25.94 0.12
CA PRO A 182 -0.82 26.17 -0.67
C PRO A 182 -0.88 25.21 -1.86
N PHE A 183 -1.91 24.35 -1.87
CA PHE A 183 -1.94 23.23 -2.79
C PHE A 183 -2.23 23.62 -4.25
N PHE A 184 -3.09 24.62 -4.49
CA PHE A 184 -3.73 24.83 -5.79
C PHE A 184 -3.07 25.92 -6.63
N ALA A 185 -2.98 25.70 -7.94
CA ALA A 185 -2.44 26.70 -8.87
C ALA A 185 -3.47 27.78 -9.25
N ASN A 186 -4.76 27.51 -9.07
CA ASN A 186 -5.87 28.41 -9.43
C ASN A 186 -7.20 27.95 -8.79
N GLN A 187 -8.22 28.81 -8.89
CA GLN A 187 -9.54 28.57 -8.28
C GLN A 187 -10.31 27.39 -8.91
N LEU A 188 -10.05 27.04 -10.17
CA LEU A 188 -10.65 25.85 -10.81
C LEU A 188 -10.13 24.56 -10.16
N GLU A 189 -8.82 24.49 -9.89
CA GLU A 189 -8.23 23.37 -9.19
C GLU A 189 -8.71 23.30 -7.73
N ALA A 190 -8.81 24.45 -7.04
CA ALA A 190 -9.33 24.54 -5.68
C ALA A 190 -10.80 24.09 -5.55
N LYS A 191 -11.64 24.35 -6.57
CA LYS A 191 -13.02 23.85 -6.69
C LYS A 191 -13.10 22.35 -6.98
N GLY A 192 -11.97 21.68 -7.31
CA GLY A 192 -11.89 20.24 -7.50
C GLY A 192 -12.59 19.69 -8.75
N VAL A 193 -13.06 20.57 -9.66
CA VAL A 193 -13.84 20.20 -10.85
C VAL A 193 -13.06 19.44 -11.93
N ASN A 194 -11.72 19.42 -11.82
CA ASN A 194 -10.80 18.78 -12.75
C ASN A 194 -10.84 17.22 -12.63
N SER A 195 -11.97 16.61 -12.98
CA SER A 195 -12.15 15.16 -12.94
C SER A 195 -12.62 14.57 -14.27
N ARG A 196 -12.00 13.46 -14.69
CA ARG A 196 -12.37 12.68 -15.90
C ARG A 196 -13.75 12.04 -15.83
N ASN A 197 -14.47 12.13 -14.71
CA ASN A 197 -15.83 11.63 -14.54
C ASN A 197 -16.64 12.66 -13.75
N SER A 198 -17.64 13.26 -14.40
CA SER A 198 -18.56 14.24 -13.80
C SER A 198 -19.39 13.67 -12.64
N ARG A 199 -19.56 12.34 -12.57
CA ARG A 199 -20.24 11.63 -11.48
C ARG A 199 -19.30 11.24 -10.33
N ARG A 200 -18.10 11.84 -10.22
CA ARG A 200 -17.23 11.67 -9.05
C ARG A 200 -17.92 12.25 -7.80
N PRO A 201 -18.08 11.48 -6.71
CA PRO A 201 -18.67 12.02 -5.48
C PRO A 201 -17.86 13.20 -4.92
N PRO A 202 -18.53 14.24 -4.39
CA PRO A 202 -17.86 15.38 -3.77
C PRO A 202 -17.07 14.96 -2.51
N PRO A 203 -16.11 15.79 -2.04
CA PRO A 203 -15.42 15.52 -0.79
C PRO A 203 -16.40 15.43 0.39
N SER A 204 -16.03 14.62 1.39
CA SER A 204 -16.73 14.52 2.66
C SER A 204 -16.30 15.58 3.67
N SER A 205 -15.46 16.54 3.27
CA SER A 205 -14.94 17.63 4.08
C SER A 205 -15.07 18.96 3.34
N VAL A 206 -15.33 20.03 4.08
CA VAL A 206 -15.21 21.41 3.58
C VAL A 206 -13.73 21.82 3.43
N ASN A 207 -13.46 22.87 2.66
CA ASN A 207 -12.19 23.59 2.65
C ASN A 207 -12.47 25.06 3.02
N THR A 208 -11.89 25.53 4.11
CA THR A 208 -12.10 26.87 4.68
C THR A 208 -10.90 27.80 4.53
N GLY A 209 -9.79 27.31 3.95
CA GLY A 209 -8.54 28.07 3.90
C GLY A 209 -8.63 29.35 3.09
N GLY A 210 -8.01 30.40 3.61
CA GLY A 210 -7.83 31.68 2.92
C GLY A 210 -7.00 31.52 1.65
N VAL A 211 -7.06 32.51 0.75
CA VAL A 211 -6.46 32.41 -0.60
C VAL A 211 -4.97 32.05 -0.53
N THR A 212 -4.21 32.63 0.40
CA THR A 212 -2.79 32.37 0.66
C THR A 212 -2.50 30.98 1.24
N GLU A 213 -3.44 30.39 1.99
CA GLU A 213 -3.31 29.04 2.56
C GLU A 213 -3.61 27.92 1.54
N ILE A 214 -4.39 28.23 0.49
CA ILE A 214 -4.88 27.23 -0.47
C ILE A 214 -4.31 27.40 -1.88
N MET A 215 -3.87 28.59 -2.27
CA MET A 215 -3.44 28.91 -3.62
C MET A 215 -2.09 29.64 -3.68
N ALA A 216 -1.28 29.27 -4.67
CA ALA A 216 -0.05 29.98 -5.03
C ALA A 216 0.16 29.92 -6.55
N GLU A 217 1.01 30.80 -7.07
CA GLU A 217 1.45 30.74 -8.47
C GLU A 217 2.17 29.40 -8.74
N GLY A 218 1.74 28.69 -9.79
CA GLY A 218 2.17 27.30 -10.07
C GLY A 218 1.70 26.25 -9.04
N GLY A 219 1.04 26.67 -7.96
CA GLY A 219 0.57 25.83 -6.86
C GLY A 219 1.70 25.11 -6.12
N GLU A 220 1.35 23.99 -5.48
CA GLU A 220 2.24 23.14 -4.69
C GLU A 220 3.61 22.86 -5.34
N LEU A 221 3.67 22.64 -6.65
CA LEU A 221 4.91 22.25 -7.33
C LEU A 221 5.94 23.38 -7.33
N GLU A 222 5.54 24.59 -7.73
CA GLU A 222 6.45 25.74 -7.77
C GLU A 222 6.68 26.32 -6.36
N PHE A 223 5.71 26.21 -5.45
CA PHE A 223 5.91 26.57 -4.04
C PHE A 223 7.00 25.71 -3.39
N VAL A 224 6.97 24.38 -3.54
CA VAL A 224 8.00 23.51 -2.95
C VAL A 224 9.33 23.64 -3.69
N LYS A 225 9.35 23.94 -5.00
CA LYS A 225 10.59 24.34 -5.70
C LYS A 225 11.24 25.59 -5.10
N ARG A 226 10.47 26.60 -4.64
CA ARG A 226 11.03 27.75 -3.91
C ARG A 226 11.71 27.30 -2.60
N ILE A 227 11.11 26.39 -1.84
CA ILE A 227 11.74 25.81 -0.63
C ILE A 227 13.02 25.04 -0.99
N ILE A 228 13.03 24.29 -2.10
CA ILE A 228 14.24 23.61 -2.60
C ILE A 228 15.32 24.63 -2.97
N HIS A 229 14.98 25.70 -3.69
CA HIS A 229 15.92 26.76 -4.07
C HIS A 229 16.52 27.46 -2.84
N ASP A 230 15.71 27.81 -1.83
CA ASP A 230 16.20 28.35 -0.57
C ASP A 230 17.16 27.36 0.12
N SER A 231 16.81 26.07 0.15
CA SER A 231 17.65 25.03 0.75
C SER A 231 19.02 24.88 0.08
N LEU A 232 19.15 25.21 -1.22
CA LEU A 232 20.43 25.14 -1.94
C LEU A 232 21.43 26.22 -1.54
N GLN A 233 20.98 27.31 -0.93
CA GLN A 233 21.86 28.37 -0.39
C GLN A 233 22.06 28.19 1.12
N LEU A 234 21.00 27.84 1.87
CA LEU A 234 21.08 27.57 3.31
C LEU A 234 21.86 26.28 3.65
N LYS A 235 21.81 25.26 2.77
CA LYS A 235 22.50 23.97 2.87
C LYS A 235 22.46 23.37 4.28
N LYS A 236 23.55 23.45 5.03
CA LYS A 236 23.73 22.86 6.37
C LYS A 236 23.21 23.76 7.52
N ARG A 237 22.62 24.94 7.28
CA ARG A 237 21.92 25.73 8.33
C ARG A 237 20.66 25.04 8.86
N LEU A 238 20.07 24.12 8.09
CA LEU A 238 19.03 23.21 8.57
C LEU A 238 19.51 21.76 8.39
N ARG A 239 19.29 20.89 9.39
CA ARG A 239 19.66 19.46 9.29
C ARG A 239 18.67 18.67 8.43
N TRP A 240 17.39 19.03 8.43
CA TRP A 240 16.39 18.52 7.48
C TRP A 240 15.51 19.65 6.92
N TYR A 241 15.22 19.56 5.63
CA TYR A 241 14.13 20.31 5.00
C TYR A 241 12.98 19.35 4.75
N SER A 242 11.74 19.75 5.01
CA SER A 242 10.58 18.90 4.72
C SER A 242 9.36 19.70 4.30
N CYS A 243 8.49 19.07 3.50
CA CYS A 243 7.23 19.66 3.07
C CYS A 243 6.16 18.58 2.85
N MET A 244 4.91 18.84 3.26
CA MET A 244 3.75 17.99 2.98
C MET A 244 3.20 18.28 1.58
N LEU A 245 2.72 17.25 0.88
CA LEU A 245 2.15 17.34 -0.46
C LEU A 245 0.70 16.85 -0.46
N GLY A 246 -0.19 17.71 -0.94
CA GLY A 246 -1.59 17.44 -1.25
C GLY A 246 -1.79 16.48 -2.42
N LYS A 247 -0.89 16.47 -3.41
CA LYS A 247 -1.07 15.75 -4.67
C LYS A 247 0.04 14.71 -4.92
N LYS A 248 -0.36 13.47 -5.24
CA LYS A 248 0.61 12.38 -5.55
C LYS A 248 1.46 12.67 -6.79
N CYS A 249 0.95 13.47 -7.73
CA CYS A 249 1.68 13.84 -8.94
C CYS A 249 2.87 14.77 -8.70
N SER A 250 2.85 15.62 -7.66
CA SER A 250 3.95 16.55 -7.33
C SER A 250 5.23 15.83 -6.87
N LEU A 251 5.07 14.66 -6.25
CA LEU A 251 6.16 13.91 -5.61
C LEU A 251 7.24 13.44 -6.60
N ALA A 252 6.88 13.07 -7.83
CA ALA A 252 7.86 12.61 -8.82
C ALA A 252 8.71 13.76 -9.41
N PRO A 253 8.13 14.87 -9.91
CA PRO A 253 8.87 16.06 -10.32
C PRO A 253 9.76 16.64 -9.22
N LEU A 254 9.28 16.74 -7.97
CA LEU A 254 10.08 17.30 -6.87
C LEU A 254 11.28 16.43 -6.49
N LYS A 255 11.13 15.10 -6.53
CA LYS A 255 12.27 14.18 -6.33
C LYS A 255 13.27 14.22 -7.48
N GLU A 256 12.80 14.41 -8.71
CA GLU A 256 13.66 14.60 -9.88
C GLU A 256 14.40 15.94 -9.82
N GLU A 257 13.78 17.00 -9.28
CA GLU A 257 14.45 18.28 -9.07
C GLU A 257 15.55 18.18 -8.02
N LEU A 258 15.27 17.60 -6.84
CA LEU A 258 16.29 17.31 -5.82
C LEU A 258 17.46 16.48 -6.38
N ARG A 259 17.19 15.53 -7.29
CA ARG A 259 18.21 14.72 -7.96
C ARG A 259 19.09 15.55 -8.90
N LYS A 260 18.50 16.44 -9.71
CA LYS A 260 19.27 17.35 -10.60
C LYS A 260 20.16 18.30 -9.82
N GLN A 261 19.66 18.82 -8.70
CA GLN A 261 20.35 19.76 -7.82
C GLN A 261 21.40 19.07 -6.91
N GLY A 262 21.65 17.78 -7.09
CA GLY A 262 22.71 17.04 -6.39
C GLY A 262 22.48 16.83 -4.89
N VAL A 263 21.23 16.89 -4.41
CA VAL A 263 20.94 16.80 -2.96
C VAL A 263 21.19 15.37 -2.45
N PRO A 264 22.10 15.15 -1.47
CA PRO A 264 22.65 13.81 -1.20
C PRO A 264 21.69 12.89 -0.44
N LYS A 265 20.80 13.42 0.41
CA LYS A 265 19.81 12.64 1.16
C LYS A 265 18.40 13.08 0.77
N VAL A 266 17.56 12.15 0.30
CA VAL A 266 16.15 12.40 -0.03
C VAL A 266 15.28 11.21 0.42
N THR A 267 14.23 11.48 1.19
CA THR A 267 13.21 10.48 1.58
C THR A 267 11.80 11.06 1.49
N HIS A 268 10.79 10.18 1.59
CA HIS A 268 9.38 10.52 1.42
C HIS A 268 8.48 9.51 2.11
N THR A 269 7.27 9.94 2.49
CA THR A 269 6.28 9.08 3.15
C THR A 269 4.85 9.32 2.65
N GLU A 270 3.91 8.47 3.06
CA GLU A 270 2.46 8.59 2.79
C GLU A 270 1.71 8.71 4.12
N PHE A 271 1.06 9.84 4.39
CA PHE A 271 0.16 10.01 5.54
C PHE A 271 -1.25 9.56 5.17
N CYS A 272 -1.85 8.71 5.99
CA CYS A 272 -3.18 8.16 5.76
C CYS A 272 -4.11 8.44 6.94
N GLN A 273 -5.25 9.08 6.69
CA GLN A 273 -6.29 9.32 7.70
C GLN A 273 -7.69 9.27 7.06
N GLY A 274 -8.51 8.29 7.47
CA GLY A 274 -9.81 8.06 6.86
C GLY A 274 -9.69 7.80 5.35
N ARG A 275 -10.32 8.65 4.52
CA ARG A 275 -10.22 8.57 3.04
C ARG A 275 -9.17 9.50 2.44
N THR A 276 -8.58 10.40 3.24
CA THR A 276 -7.63 11.40 2.77
C THR A 276 -6.22 10.86 2.90
N MET A 277 -5.48 10.92 1.79
CA MET A 277 -4.03 10.69 1.77
C MET A 277 -3.30 12.01 1.56
N ARG A 278 -2.11 12.11 2.15
CA ARG A 278 -1.09 13.11 1.84
C ARG A 278 0.24 12.40 1.64
N TRP A 279 1.18 13.08 1.03
CA TRP A 279 2.58 12.66 0.98
C TRP A 279 3.40 13.66 1.78
N ALA A 280 4.62 13.31 2.13
CA ALA A 280 5.61 14.30 2.51
C ALA A 280 6.96 13.94 1.89
N LEU A 281 7.75 14.96 1.62
CA LEU A 281 9.08 14.89 1.03
C LEU A 281 10.05 15.56 1.99
N ALA A 282 11.19 14.93 2.25
CA ALA A 282 12.24 15.49 3.11
C ALA A 282 13.62 15.25 2.51
N TRP A 283 14.51 16.21 2.69
CA TRP A 283 15.87 16.16 2.16
C TRP A 283 16.88 16.83 3.08
N SER A 284 18.15 16.46 2.91
CA SER A 284 19.26 16.98 3.72
C SER A 284 20.54 17.08 2.90
N PHE A 285 21.39 18.03 3.29
CA PHE A 285 22.75 18.20 2.82
C PHE A 285 23.79 17.61 3.78
N TYR A 286 23.36 16.98 4.88
CA TYR A 286 24.22 16.30 5.83
C TYR A 286 24.43 14.83 5.47
N ASP A 287 25.63 14.34 5.78
CA ASP A 287 26.12 13.01 5.38
C ASP A 287 25.90 12.00 6.53
N ASP A 288 25.92 12.50 7.76
CA ASP A 288 25.67 11.79 9.04
C ASP A 288 24.20 11.47 9.32
N VAL A 289 23.23 12.14 8.67
CA VAL A 289 21.81 11.86 8.96
C VAL A 289 21.40 10.48 8.46
N VAL A 290 20.82 9.69 9.38
CA VAL A 290 20.10 8.45 9.09
C VAL A 290 18.85 8.81 8.30
N VAL A 291 18.58 8.09 7.21
CA VAL A 291 17.45 8.36 6.32
C VAL A 291 16.32 7.37 6.62
N PRO A 292 15.16 7.80 7.16
CA PRO A 292 14.02 6.92 7.36
C PRO A 292 13.59 6.22 6.07
N SER A 293 13.44 4.91 6.14
CA SER A 293 13.04 4.09 4.98
C SER A 293 11.65 4.49 4.48
N PRO A 294 11.48 4.82 3.18
CA PRO A 294 10.18 5.19 2.65
C PRO A 294 9.20 4.00 2.69
N PRO A 295 7.88 4.25 2.74
CA PRO A 295 6.86 3.20 2.86
C PRO A 295 7.04 2.07 1.84
N SER A 296 7.29 0.86 2.34
CA SER A 296 7.58 -0.27 1.46
C SER A 296 6.38 -0.58 0.55
N LYS A 297 6.65 -0.99 -0.69
CA LYS A 297 5.62 -1.37 -1.69
C LYS A 297 4.69 -2.52 -1.22
N LYS A 298 5.04 -3.19 -0.11
CA LYS A 298 4.20 -4.20 0.56
C LYS A 298 3.01 -3.59 1.33
N CYS A 299 3.01 -2.29 1.62
CA CYS A 299 1.91 -1.61 2.34
C CYS A 299 0.64 -1.36 1.48
N LYS A 300 0.38 -2.22 0.48
CA LYS A 300 -1.01 -2.48 0.06
C LYS A 300 -1.70 -3.13 1.25
N LEU A 301 -2.43 -2.34 2.03
CA LEU A 301 -3.27 -2.77 3.15
C LEU A 301 -3.85 -4.15 2.84
N GLU A 302 -3.45 -5.16 3.60
CA GLU A 302 -3.96 -6.52 3.42
C GLU A 302 -5.44 -6.52 3.81
N LYS A 303 -6.29 -6.25 2.81
CA LYS A 303 -7.73 -6.52 2.89
C LYS A 303 -7.85 -7.95 3.37
N ALA A 304 -8.42 -8.16 4.57
CA ALA A 304 -8.62 -9.47 5.15
C ALA A 304 -9.25 -10.38 4.09
N ARG A 305 -8.44 -11.27 3.52
CA ARG A 305 -8.79 -11.95 2.27
C ARG A 305 -9.81 -13.01 2.66
N LYS A 306 -11.05 -12.87 2.17
CA LYS A 306 -12.11 -13.85 2.44
C LYS A 306 -11.56 -15.28 2.29
N PRO A 307 -11.85 -16.19 3.23
CA PRO A 307 -11.46 -17.59 3.11
C PRO A 307 -12.01 -18.18 1.82
N LEU A 308 -11.38 -19.25 1.35
CA LEU A 308 -11.96 -20.06 0.28
C LEU A 308 -12.90 -21.06 0.95
N SER A 309 -14.20 -20.98 0.69
CA SER A 309 -15.19 -21.82 1.36
C SER A 309 -16.12 -22.55 0.40
N PHE A 310 -16.70 -23.64 0.90
CA PHE A 310 -17.83 -24.32 0.28
C PHE A 310 -18.73 -24.96 1.32
N THR A 311 -20.04 -24.93 1.05
CA THR A 311 -21.06 -25.57 1.88
C THR A 311 -21.30 -27.01 1.41
N MET A 312 -21.53 -27.91 2.37
CA MET A 312 -22.06 -29.26 2.19
C MET A 312 -23.52 -29.27 2.69
N PRO A 313 -24.52 -29.35 1.78
CA PRO A 313 -25.93 -29.31 2.15
C PRO A 313 -26.37 -30.52 2.98
N GLU A 314 -27.35 -30.31 3.88
CA GLU A 314 -27.89 -31.31 4.81
C GLU A 314 -28.17 -32.68 4.16
N ALA A 315 -28.75 -32.70 2.95
CA ALA A 315 -29.03 -33.93 2.21
C ALA A 315 -27.76 -34.78 1.95
N GLY A 316 -26.66 -34.13 1.54
CA GLY A 316 -25.37 -34.80 1.36
C GLY A 316 -24.69 -35.18 2.67
N LEU A 317 -24.97 -34.47 3.77
CA LEU A 317 -24.47 -34.83 5.11
C LEU A 317 -25.08 -36.15 5.60
N LYS A 318 -26.41 -36.30 5.49
CA LYS A 318 -27.13 -37.53 5.85
C LYS A 318 -26.59 -38.75 5.11
N GLU A 319 -26.32 -38.59 3.81
CA GLU A 319 -25.79 -39.63 2.93
C GLU A 319 -24.34 -40.02 3.27
N LEU A 320 -23.48 -39.04 3.57
CA LEU A 320 -22.12 -39.28 4.06
C LEU A 320 -22.11 -39.94 5.44
N GLN A 321 -23.03 -39.56 6.33
CA GLN A 321 -23.17 -40.16 7.67
C GLN A 321 -23.62 -41.63 7.59
N ALA A 322 -24.53 -41.97 6.68
CA ALA A 322 -24.90 -43.36 6.42
C ALA A 322 -23.70 -44.20 5.96
N LYS A 323 -22.86 -43.68 5.05
CA LYS A 323 -21.63 -44.35 4.59
C LYS A 323 -20.56 -44.42 5.68
N ALA A 324 -20.45 -43.43 6.55
CA ALA A 324 -19.52 -43.44 7.70
C ALA A 324 -19.89 -44.51 8.73
N SER A 325 -21.19 -44.68 9.02
CA SER A 325 -21.70 -45.76 9.88
C SER A 325 -21.41 -47.14 9.30
N ALA A 326 -21.59 -47.34 7.99
CA ALA A 326 -21.24 -48.59 7.29
C ALA A 326 -19.73 -48.90 7.27
N LEU A 327 -18.88 -47.90 7.55
CA LEU A 327 -17.42 -48.02 7.71
C LEU A 327 -16.99 -48.13 9.19
N GLY A 328 -17.93 -48.36 10.12
CA GLY A 328 -17.66 -48.56 11.54
C GLY A 328 -17.28 -47.29 12.32
N CYS A 329 -17.53 -46.10 11.77
CA CYS A 329 -17.09 -44.84 12.36
C CYS A 329 -18.17 -44.21 13.25
N THR A 330 -18.00 -44.28 14.58
CA THR A 330 -18.96 -43.80 15.59
C THR A 330 -18.87 -42.28 15.85
N CYS A 331 -18.93 -41.47 14.78
CA CYS A 331 -18.91 -40.01 14.89
C CYS A 331 -20.21 -39.47 15.52
N ARG A 332 -20.09 -38.51 16.45
CA ARG A 332 -21.23 -37.92 17.19
C ARG A 332 -21.85 -36.69 16.53
N SER A 333 -21.25 -36.11 15.49
CA SER A 333 -21.79 -34.97 14.75
C SER A 333 -21.49 -35.03 13.24
N PRO A 334 -22.22 -34.26 12.40
CA PRO A 334 -21.90 -34.08 10.99
C PRO A 334 -20.52 -33.43 10.78
N VAL A 335 -20.15 -32.48 11.65
CA VAL A 335 -18.85 -31.80 11.64
C VAL A 335 -17.70 -32.78 11.87
N ASP A 336 -17.79 -33.67 12.86
CA ASP A 336 -16.78 -34.71 13.10
C ASP A 336 -16.67 -35.67 11.91
N SER A 337 -17.82 -36.09 11.38
CA SER A 337 -17.91 -37.02 10.25
C SER A 337 -17.23 -36.47 8.99
N LEU A 338 -17.47 -35.18 8.68
CA LEU A 338 -16.77 -34.49 7.59
C LEU A 338 -15.29 -34.26 7.90
N THR A 339 -14.94 -33.93 9.14
CA THR A 339 -13.53 -33.71 9.54
C THR A 339 -12.70 -34.96 9.32
N VAL A 340 -13.17 -36.13 9.74
CA VAL A 340 -12.48 -37.43 9.53
C VAL A 340 -12.34 -37.75 8.04
N LEU A 341 -13.35 -37.46 7.21
CA LEU A 341 -13.28 -37.68 5.76
C LEU A 341 -12.32 -36.70 5.07
N VAL A 342 -12.20 -35.47 5.57
CA VAL A 342 -11.22 -34.47 5.14
C VAL A 342 -9.80 -34.89 5.56
N GLU A 343 -9.57 -35.29 6.82
CA GLU A 343 -8.28 -35.81 7.31
C GLU A 343 -7.82 -37.03 6.50
N LYS A 344 -8.73 -37.98 6.20
CA LYS A 344 -8.43 -39.10 5.29
C LYS A 344 -8.02 -38.62 3.90
N THR A 345 -8.79 -37.69 3.30
CA THR A 345 -8.47 -37.17 1.96
C THR A 345 -7.13 -36.42 1.94
N LEU A 346 -6.81 -35.67 2.99
CA LEU A 346 -5.53 -35.00 3.18
C LEU A 346 -4.37 -35.99 3.35
N SER A 347 -4.61 -37.10 4.07
CA SER A 347 -3.67 -38.22 4.22
C SER A 347 -3.34 -38.88 2.88
N GLU A 348 -4.37 -39.21 2.07
CA GLU A 348 -4.20 -39.76 0.71
C GLU A 348 -3.43 -38.79 -0.21
N LEU A 349 -3.62 -37.48 -0.01
CA LEU A 349 -2.88 -36.42 -0.70
C LEU A 349 -1.52 -36.08 -0.06
N ARG A 350 -1.11 -36.74 1.03
CA ARG A 350 0.13 -36.44 1.78
C ARG A 350 0.25 -34.98 2.24
N VAL A 351 -0.88 -34.28 2.41
CA VAL A 351 -0.92 -32.94 3.01
C VAL A 351 -0.84 -33.12 4.52
N LEU A 352 0.24 -32.63 5.13
CA LEU A 352 0.44 -32.69 6.56
C LEU A 352 -0.66 -31.88 7.25
N HIS A 353 -1.29 -32.44 8.27
CA HIS A 353 -2.40 -31.80 8.99
C HIS A 353 -2.31 -32.10 10.48
N LYS A 354 -2.80 -31.16 11.30
CA LYS A 354 -2.89 -31.31 12.77
C LYS A 354 -4.14 -30.59 13.28
N ARG A 355 -4.91 -31.23 14.17
CA ARG A 355 -6.03 -30.58 14.88
C ARG A 355 -5.54 -29.44 15.78
N VAL A 356 -6.33 -28.37 15.85
CA VAL A 356 -6.05 -27.13 16.59
C VAL A 356 -7.18 -26.88 17.60
N PRO A 357 -6.90 -26.39 18.82
CA PRO A 357 -7.95 -25.98 19.76
C PRO A 357 -8.91 -24.95 19.15
N CYS A 358 -10.21 -25.20 19.30
CA CYS A 358 -11.30 -24.45 18.68
C CYS A 358 -12.59 -24.56 19.53
N LYS A 359 -13.69 -23.91 19.12
CA LYS A 359 -14.97 -23.89 19.88
C LYS A 359 -15.74 -25.21 19.75
N LYS A 360 -16.81 -25.36 20.55
CA LYS A 360 -17.62 -26.59 20.63
C LYS A 360 -18.39 -26.99 19.34
N GLU A 361 -18.53 -26.09 18.37
CA GLU A 361 -19.38 -26.26 17.17
C GLU A 361 -18.59 -26.20 15.85
N GLU A 362 -17.25 -26.23 15.95
CA GLU A 362 -16.31 -26.19 14.83
C GLU A 362 -15.19 -27.21 15.06
N GLN A 363 -14.52 -27.64 13.98
CA GLN A 363 -13.30 -28.45 14.03
C GLN A 363 -12.23 -27.78 13.15
N SER A 364 -11.04 -27.54 13.69
CA SER A 364 -9.95 -26.82 13.03
C SER A 364 -8.72 -27.70 12.74
N LEU A 365 -8.25 -27.69 11.50
CA LEU A 365 -7.06 -28.36 11.02
C LEU A 365 -6.02 -27.35 10.50
N PHE A 366 -4.83 -27.33 11.08
CA PHE A 366 -3.70 -26.61 10.50
C PHE A 366 -3.02 -27.49 9.45
N LEU A 367 -3.01 -27.04 8.19
CA LEU A 367 -2.49 -27.76 7.04
C LEU A 367 -1.12 -27.23 6.62
N THR A 368 -0.23 -28.11 6.17
CA THR A 368 1.06 -27.79 5.56
C THR A 368 1.26 -28.67 4.33
N ALA A 369 1.13 -28.06 3.15
CA ALA A 369 1.27 -28.75 1.87
C ALA A 369 2.72 -28.68 1.40
N VAL A 370 3.41 -29.83 1.38
CA VAL A 370 4.84 -29.93 1.03
C VAL A 370 5.04 -30.26 -0.45
N GLU A 371 4.24 -31.18 -1.00
CA GLU A 371 4.21 -31.54 -2.42
C GLU A 371 2.81 -31.38 -3.01
N ASN A 372 2.71 -31.26 -4.33
CA ASN A 372 1.46 -31.06 -5.05
C ASN A 372 0.95 -32.39 -5.65
N THR A 373 -0.05 -32.97 -5.00
CA THR A 373 -0.55 -34.33 -5.28
C THR A 373 -1.98 -34.36 -5.85
N TRP A 374 -2.74 -33.28 -5.67
CA TRP A 374 -4.15 -33.18 -6.06
C TRP A 374 -4.35 -32.83 -7.54
N ILE A 375 -3.40 -32.13 -8.17
CA ILE A 375 -3.39 -31.90 -9.63
C ILE A 375 -2.82 -33.14 -10.34
N HIS A 376 -3.26 -33.40 -11.58
CA HIS A 376 -2.92 -34.58 -12.40
C HIS A 376 -3.23 -35.96 -11.79
N GLY A 377 -3.72 -36.07 -10.56
CA GLY A 377 -4.08 -37.34 -9.91
C GLY A 377 -5.17 -38.15 -10.63
N ARG A 378 -5.91 -37.57 -11.59
CA ARG A 378 -6.82 -38.32 -12.51
C ARG A 378 -6.05 -38.94 -13.69
N GLN A 379 -5.03 -38.25 -14.18
CA GLN A 379 -4.15 -38.70 -15.26
C GLN A 379 -3.22 -39.81 -14.76
N LYS A 380 -2.52 -39.58 -13.65
CA LYS A 380 -1.59 -40.56 -13.03
C LYS A 380 -2.27 -41.88 -12.67
N ARG A 381 -3.53 -41.84 -12.19
CA ARG A 381 -4.34 -43.05 -11.97
C ARG A 381 -4.75 -43.77 -13.26
N ARG A 382 -5.02 -43.04 -14.36
CA ARG A 382 -5.29 -43.64 -15.69
C ARG A 382 -4.02 -44.30 -16.26
N GLU A 383 -2.87 -43.67 -16.12
CA GLU A 383 -1.57 -44.19 -16.54
C GLU A 383 -1.21 -45.46 -15.75
N GLN A 384 -1.37 -45.47 -14.41
CA GLN A 384 -1.22 -46.69 -13.60
C GLN A 384 -2.22 -47.80 -13.97
N THR A 385 -3.50 -47.46 -14.23
CA THR A 385 -4.52 -48.43 -14.68
C THR A 385 -4.18 -49.00 -16.06
N ARG A 386 -3.52 -48.21 -16.92
CA ARG A 386 -3.02 -48.64 -18.22
C ARG A 386 -1.83 -49.59 -18.08
N GLN A 387 -0.81 -49.22 -17.29
CA GLN A 387 0.33 -50.07 -16.99
C GLN A 387 -0.08 -51.43 -16.37
N LEU A 388 -1.05 -51.42 -15.45
CA LEU A 388 -1.62 -52.66 -14.87
C LEU A 388 -2.39 -53.53 -15.87
N ARG A 389 -2.87 -52.97 -17.00
CA ARG A 389 -3.49 -53.73 -18.10
C ARG A 389 -2.49 -54.19 -19.15
N GLU A 390 -1.31 -53.56 -19.21
CA GLU A 390 -0.21 -53.88 -20.14
C GLU A 390 0.78 -54.91 -19.54
N LEU A 391 0.54 -55.40 -18.32
CA LEU A 391 1.24 -56.56 -17.75
C LEU A 391 0.88 -57.86 -18.51
N PRO A 392 1.85 -58.74 -18.83
CA PRO A 392 1.57 -60.01 -19.50
C PRO A 392 0.64 -60.91 -18.69
N ARG A 393 -0.41 -61.44 -19.34
CA ARG A 393 -1.19 -62.56 -18.79
C ARG A 393 -0.40 -63.85 -18.95
N ALA A 394 -0.52 -64.77 -17.99
CA ALA A 394 0.06 -66.10 -18.11
C ALA A 394 -0.48 -66.83 -19.36
N PRO A 395 0.34 -67.62 -20.07
CA PRO A 395 -0.10 -68.35 -21.25
C PRO A 395 -1.06 -69.48 -20.83
N HIS A 396 -2.24 -69.51 -21.44
CA HIS A 396 -3.19 -70.62 -21.27
C HIS A 396 -2.91 -71.73 -22.30
N CYS A 397 -3.04 -72.98 -21.85
CA CYS A 397 -2.97 -74.17 -22.70
C CYS A 397 -4.12 -74.22 -23.73
N ALA A 398 -3.93 -75.04 -24.77
CA ALA A 398 -4.90 -75.23 -25.84
C ALA A 398 -6.11 -76.11 -25.44
N GLY A 399 -7.23 -75.93 -26.14
CA GLY A 399 -8.50 -76.63 -25.93
C GLY A 399 -9.60 -75.68 -25.41
N THR A 400 -10.84 -75.67 -25.91
CA THR A 400 -11.43 -76.46 -27.02
C THR A 400 -12.51 -75.64 -27.75
N THR A 401 -12.72 -75.97 -29.02
CA THR A 401 -13.62 -75.33 -29.98
C THR A 401 -15.10 -75.34 -29.59
N SER A 402 -15.83 -74.29 -29.98
CA SER A 402 -17.21 -74.40 -30.48
C SER A 402 -17.51 -73.25 -31.45
N GLN A 403 -17.99 -73.59 -32.64
CA GLN A 403 -18.29 -72.66 -33.73
C GLN A 403 -19.80 -72.52 -33.92
N THR A 404 -20.24 -71.34 -34.37
CA THR A 404 -21.41 -71.26 -35.26
C THR A 404 -21.13 -70.22 -36.34
N THR A 405 -21.13 -70.63 -37.61
CA THR A 405 -20.78 -69.77 -38.75
C THR A 405 -21.72 -70.01 -39.93
N VAL A 406 -22.33 -68.93 -40.44
CA VAL A 406 -22.95 -68.83 -41.78
C VAL A 406 -22.68 -67.37 -42.22
N THR A 407 -21.60 -67.04 -42.93
CA THR A 407 -21.32 -67.17 -44.38
C THR A 407 -22.38 -66.52 -45.31
N ALA A 408 -22.03 -65.83 -46.41
CA ALA A 408 -20.78 -65.15 -46.82
C ALA A 408 -21.10 -64.26 -48.06
N GLY A 409 -20.31 -63.21 -48.35
CA GLY A 409 -20.41 -62.44 -49.61
C GLY A 409 -19.81 -61.03 -49.55
N ALA A 410 -18.95 -60.69 -50.52
CA ALA A 410 -18.22 -59.42 -50.68
C ALA A 410 -18.03 -59.16 -52.21
N PRO A 411 -17.31 -58.13 -52.73
CA PRO A 411 -16.53 -57.07 -52.06
C PRO A 411 -16.67 -55.62 -52.65
N GLU A 412 -15.87 -54.71 -52.08
CA GLU A 412 -15.22 -53.48 -52.64
C GLU A 412 -15.62 -52.97 -54.04
N THR A 413 -15.84 -51.67 -54.28
CA THR A 413 -14.77 -50.65 -54.47
C THR A 413 -15.30 -49.21 -54.66
N CYS A 414 -14.41 -48.20 -54.56
CA CYS A 414 -14.60 -46.78 -54.96
C CYS A 414 -14.49 -46.60 -56.50
N PRO A 415 -14.86 -45.45 -57.16
CA PRO A 415 -14.51 -44.07 -56.74
C PRO A 415 -15.48 -42.91 -57.13
N THR A 416 -14.97 -41.67 -56.96
CA THR A 416 -15.58 -40.34 -57.17
C THR A 416 -15.90 -39.97 -58.63
N SER A 417 -16.85 -39.05 -58.85
CA SER A 417 -16.96 -38.21 -60.06
C SER A 417 -17.71 -36.88 -59.82
N GLN A 418 -17.69 -35.97 -60.80
CA GLN A 418 -18.02 -34.53 -60.68
C GLN A 418 -19.38 -34.14 -61.30
N ASN A 419 -19.84 -32.92 -60.98
CA ASN A 419 -20.63 -32.01 -61.84
C ASN A 419 -20.34 -30.56 -61.35
N GLN A 420 -20.15 -29.48 -62.12
CA GLN A 420 -20.75 -28.98 -63.39
C GLN A 420 -22.22 -28.50 -63.23
N LEU A 421 -22.68 -27.34 -63.75
CA LEU A 421 -22.05 -26.24 -64.51
C LEU A 421 -22.95 -24.96 -64.49
N THR A 422 -22.43 -23.77 -64.90
CA THR A 422 -23.19 -22.59 -65.47
C THR A 422 -24.26 -21.89 -64.58
N THR A 423 -24.78 -20.67 -64.76
CA THR A 423 -24.60 -19.41 -65.58
C THR A 423 -25.49 -18.31 -64.94
N ALA A 424 -25.51 -17.00 -65.29
CA ALA A 424 -24.56 -15.99 -65.79
C ALA A 424 -25.34 -14.64 -65.96
N GLU A 425 -24.72 -13.59 -66.54
CA GLU A 425 -25.33 -12.32 -67.03
C GLU A 425 -25.94 -11.37 -65.96
N ASN A 426 -26.05 -10.03 -66.11
CA ASN A 426 -25.40 -8.90 -66.83
C ASN A 426 -26.44 -7.73 -66.77
N SER A 427 -26.15 -6.42 -66.86
CA SER A 427 -24.93 -5.60 -66.69
C SER A 427 -25.32 -4.09 -66.70
N SER A 428 -24.33 -3.18 -66.55
CA SER A 428 -24.36 -1.73 -66.88
C SER A 428 -25.09 -0.75 -65.91
N SER A 429 -24.66 0.53 -65.71
CA SER A 429 -23.34 1.20 -65.95
C SER A 429 -23.29 2.65 -65.42
N GLN A 430 -22.08 3.25 -65.35
CA GLN A 430 -21.75 4.71 -65.40
C GLN A 430 -22.06 5.59 -64.14
N ASN A 431 -21.26 6.62 -63.78
CA ASN A 431 -19.90 7.01 -64.22
C ASN A 431 -19.17 7.95 -63.21
N GLU A 432 -17.82 7.95 -63.22
CA GLU A 432 -16.84 9.09 -63.07
C GLU A 432 -16.97 10.14 -61.91
N ASN A 433 -15.94 10.89 -61.44
CA ASN A 433 -14.47 11.01 -61.61
C ASN A 433 -13.91 11.79 -60.35
N ALA A 434 -12.62 12.06 -60.04
CA ALA A 434 -11.30 11.76 -60.62
C ALA A 434 -10.20 11.63 -59.50
N GLU A 435 -9.27 12.59 -59.36
CA GLU A 435 -8.02 12.49 -58.56
C GLU A 435 -7.65 13.77 -57.77
N SER A 436 -6.72 13.68 -56.78
CA SER A 436 -5.37 14.29 -56.86
C SER A 436 -4.60 14.33 -55.51
N LYS A 437 -3.30 14.70 -55.56
CA LYS A 437 -2.34 14.74 -54.42
C LYS A 437 -2.13 16.17 -53.90
N SER A 438 -1.74 16.34 -52.63
CA SER A 438 -0.51 17.09 -52.26
C SER A 438 -0.32 17.32 -50.74
N THR A 439 0.96 17.38 -50.35
CA THR A 439 1.53 18.32 -49.37
C THR A 439 2.59 19.13 -50.14
N PRO A 440 2.83 20.42 -49.81
CA PRO A 440 3.72 20.79 -48.71
C PRO A 440 3.24 22.03 -47.91
N ALA A 441 4.14 22.63 -47.12
CA ALA A 441 3.91 23.82 -46.29
C ALA A 441 4.45 25.11 -46.96
N ASP A 442 4.14 26.28 -46.39
CA ASP A 442 5.05 27.43 -46.45
C ASP A 442 4.88 28.43 -45.27
N LYS A 443 5.82 29.39 -45.15
CA LYS A 443 5.77 30.61 -44.32
C LYS A 443 5.78 31.86 -45.22
N PRO A 444 5.29 33.02 -44.73
CA PRO A 444 6.19 34.09 -44.22
C PRO A 444 5.60 34.79 -42.97
N GLY A 445 6.15 35.83 -42.32
CA GLY A 445 7.42 36.62 -42.37
C GLY A 445 7.70 37.16 -40.93
N LYS A 446 8.87 37.69 -40.54
CA LYS A 446 9.37 39.09 -40.76
C LYS A 446 8.28 40.15 -40.50
N GLU A 447 8.45 41.19 -39.66
CA GLU A 447 9.60 42.06 -39.30
C GLU A 447 9.68 42.37 -37.76
N VAL A 448 10.81 42.67 -37.08
CA VAL A 448 11.78 43.82 -37.14
C VAL A 448 11.16 45.13 -36.56
N THR A 449 11.73 45.90 -35.61
CA THR A 449 13.08 45.94 -34.94
C THR A 449 13.09 46.61 -33.54
N GLU A 450 14.21 46.46 -32.79
CA GLU A 450 14.91 47.42 -31.86
C GLU A 450 14.14 48.15 -30.70
N SER A 451 14.79 48.64 -29.63
CA SER A 451 16.20 48.78 -29.20
C SER A 451 16.38 48.32 -27.73
N MET A 452 17.52 47.79 -27.22
CA MET A 452 18.86 48.39 -26.91
C MET A 452 18.80 49.61 -25.98
N THR A 453 19.70 49.82 -24.98
CA THR A 453 21.00 49.24 -24.56
C THR A 453 20.93 48.72 -23.09
N GLY A 454 21.87 48.01 -22.43
CA GLY A 454 23.36 48.08 -22.33
C GLY A 454 23.76 48.89 -21.06
N GLU A 455 24.90 48.74 -20.37
CA GLU A 455 26.12 47.88 -20.32
C GLU A 455 26.83 48.16 -18.96
N GLN A 456 27.81 47.47 -18.34
CA GLN A 456 28.67 46.27 -18.54
C GLN A 456 29.01 45.71 -17.10
N LYS A 457 29.39 44.45 -16.81
CA LYS A 457 30.64 43.66 -17.06
C LYS A 457 31.91 44.18 -16.37
N GLU A 458 32.53 43.38 -15.46
CA GLU A 458 33.96 42.96 -15.54
C GLU A 458 34.43 41.99 -14.44
N ALA A 459 35.52 41.25 -14.74
CA ALA A 459 36.36 40.45 -13.83
C ALA A 459 37.62 39.95 -14.59
N PRO A 460 38.81 39.87 -13.95
CA PRO A 460 39.94 39.10 -14.51
C PRO A 460 40.63 38.11 -13.54
N GLU A 461 41.03 36.96 -14.12
CA GLU A 461 42.31 36.21 -14.06
C GLU A 461 43.22 36.17 -12.80
N LYS A 462 43.96 35.11 -12.38
CA LYS A 462 44.33 33.72 -12.82
C LYS A 462 45.84 33.52 -13.07
N VAL A 463 46.54 32.89 -12.11
CA VAL A 463 47.96 32.40 -12.16
C VAL A 463 48.03 31.17 -11.22
N THR A 464 48.10 29.90 -11.69
CA THR A 464 49.30 29.01 -11.79
C THR A 464 50.32 29.10 -10.65
N GLY A 465 50.82 28.03 -10.02
CA GLY A 465 50.60 26.57 -10.15
C GLY A 465 51.87 25.81 -9.70
N GLU A 466 51.79 24.52 -9.33
CA GLU A 466 52.92 23.54 -9.32
C GLU A 466 52.45 22.14 -8.83
N ASP A 467 53.07 21.08 -9.34
CA ASP A 467 52.84 19.66 -8.99
C ASP A 467 54.09 19.08 -8.28
N VAL A 468 53.90 18.18 -7.30
CA VAL A 468 54.96 17.26 -6.82
C VAL A 468 54.34 15.90 -6.45
N ASP A 469 54.97 14.82 -6.93
CA ASP A 469 54.60 13.42 -6.70
C ASP A 469 55.08 12.87 -5.33
N MET A 470 54.67 11.61 -5.07
CA MET A 470 55.57 10.49 -4.68
C MET A 470 55.28 9.72 -3.36
N GLU A 471 54.85 8.47 -3.58
CA GLU A 471 55.11 7.22 -2.84
C GLU A 471 55.11 7.12 -1.29
N SER A 472 54.20 6.25 -0.83
CA SER A 472 54.44 5.07 0.04
C SER A 472 55.20 5.17 1.38
N SER A 473 54.64 4.52 2.40
CA SER A 473 55.43 3.80 3.41
C SER A 473 54.62 2.64 4.02
N THR A 474 55.26 1.48 4.16
CA THR A 474 54.65 0.23 4.64
C THR A 474 55.46 -0.29 5.83
N CYS A 475 54.81 -0.64 6.95
CA CYS A 475 55.32 -1.54 8.01
C CYS A 475 54.11 -2.04 8.83
N THR A 476 53.80 -3.35 8.87
CA THR A 476 54.34 -4.38 9.80
C THR A 476 54.09 -4.05 11.29
N GLY A 477 53.56 -4.93 12.16
CA GLY A 477 53.01 -6.30 12.05
C GLY A 477 52.51 -6.74 13.45
N THR A 478 51.90 -7.90 13.75
CA THR A 478 51.49 -9.14 13.03
C THR A 478 50.23 -9.70 13.76
N GLY A 479 49.67 -10.90 13.58
CA GLY A 479 49.98 -12.11 12.79
C GLY A 479 49.07 -13.29 13.19
N GLN A 480 49.27 -14.47 12.57
CA GLN A 480 48.64 -15.78 12.88
C GLN A 480 47.10 -15.88 12.67
N GLY A 481 46.52 -16.85 11.94
CA GLY A 481 47.10 -17.82 10.99
C GLY A 481 46.72 -19.28 11.27
N ALA A 482 45.72 -19.81 10.56
CA ALA A 482 45.50 -21.25 10.33
C ALA A 482 44.54 -21.47 9.14
N ASP A 483 44.99 -22.17 8.11
CA ASP A 483 44.21 -22.69 6.97
C ASP A 483 44.38 -24.21 6.93
N LEU A 484 43.36 -24.97 6.50
CA LEU A 484 43.47 -26.41 6.16
C LEU A 484 42.22 -26.99 5.45
N LYS A 485 42.26 -26.96 4.10
CA LYS A 485 41.96 -28.07 3.16
C LYS A 485 40.67 -28.93 3.23
N GLU A 486 40.02 -29.07 2.06
CA GLU A 486 39.27 -30.27 1.61
C GLU A 486 40.24 -31.43 1.23
N THR A 487 39.90 -32.68 0.89
CA THR A 487 38.71 -33.43 0.39
C THR A 487 39.00 -34.96 0.68
N PRO A 488 38.30 -36.01 0.16
CA PRO A 488 36.88 -36.25 -0.16
C PRO A 488 36.29 -37.61 0.37
N ALA A 489 34.97 -37.75 0.27
CA ALA A 489 34.17 -38.97 -0.03
C ALA A 489 34.32 -40.32 0.75
N ALA A 490 33.19 -40.77 1.33
CA ALA A 490 32.76 -42.17 1.43
C ALA A 490 31.21 -42.23 1.47
N ALA A 491 30.59 -43.35 1.04
CA ALA A 491 29.13 -43.48 0.91
C ALA A 491 28.52 -44.49 1.89
N SER A 492 27.26 -44.27 2.29
CA SER A 492 26.43 -45.23 3.04
C SER A 492 24.93 -44.99 2.80
N GLU A 493 24.11 -46.03 3.02
CA GLU A 493 22.70 -46.10 2.60
C GLU A 493 21.70 -45.41 3.56
N PRO A 494 20.50 -45.01 3.08
CA PRO A 494 19.56 -44.22 3.87
C PRO A 494 18.71 -45.08 4.84
N PRO A 495 18.55 -44.67 6.12
CA PRO A 495 17.68 -45.36 7.07
C PRO A 495 16.17 -45.12 6.80
N SER A 496 15.35 -45.96 7.41
CA SER A 496 13.89 -46.03 7.18
C SER A 496 13.12 -44.78 7.64
N LYS A 497 12.11 -44.38 6.86
CA LYS A 497 11.31 -43.16 7.13
C LYS A 497 10.18 -43.41 8.12
N GLN A 498 10.33 -42.91 9.35
CA GLN A 498 9.19 -42.56 10.21
C GLN A 498 8.52 -41.25 9.72
N PRO A 499 7.25 -40.97 10.10
CA PRO A 499 6.56 -39.74 9.70
C PRO A 499 7.17 -38.48 10.32
N VAL A 500 7.45 -37.46 9.50
CA VAL A 500 8.02 -36.18 9.95
C VAL A 500 6.94 -35.30 10.57
N SER A 501 7.22 -34.71 11.73
CA SER A 501 6.31 -33.78 12.41
C SER A 501 6.14 -32.45 11.67
N PRO A 502 4.92 -31.86 11.61
CA PRO A 502 4.65 -30.65 10.80
C PRO A 502 5.49 -29.41 11.15
N SER A 503 6.03 -29.34 12.37
CA SER A 503 6.87 -28.25 12.88
C SER A 503 8.25 -28.14 12.21
N THR A 504 8.71 -29.19 11.53
CA THR A 504 10.14 -29.39 11.24
C THR A 504 10.50 -29.19 9.77
N VAL A 505 9.51 -28.88 8.91
CA VAL A 505 9.68 -28.84 7.45
C VAL A 505 10.07 -27.44 6.96
N LYS A 506 11.32 -27.27 6.52
CA LYS A 506 11.87 -26.00 6.01
C LYS A 506 11.36 -25.56 4.62
N HIS A 507 10.68 -26.43 3.87
CA HIS A 507 10.18 -26.13 2.52
C HIS A 507 8.73 -26.58 2.36
N PHE A 508 7.85 -25.69 1.89
CA PHE A 508 6.42 -25.96 1.71
C PHE A 508 5.83 -25.06 0.62
N LEU A 509 4.75 -25.53 -0.03
CA LEU A 509 4.01 -24.81 -1.05
C LEU A 509 3.10 -23.75 -0.42
N PHE A 510 2.36 -24.15 0.62
CA PHE A 510 1.56 -23.27 1.47
C PHE A 510 1.20 -23.93 2.80
N LYS A 511 0.77 -23.08 3.75
CA LYS A 511 0.09 -23.47 4.99
C LYS A 511 -1.22 -22.71 5.10
N CYS A 512 -2.24 -23.35 5.63
CA CYS A 512 -3.55 -22.75 5.85
C CYS A 512 -4.26 -23.38 7.05
N LEU A 513 -5.20 -22.64 7.62
CA LEU A 513 -6.13 -23.16 8.62
C LEU A 513 -7.42 -23.55 7.89
N LEU A 514 -7.79 -24.83 7.96
CA LEU A 514 -9.07 -25.34 7.48
C LEU A 514 -10.01 -25.49 8.67
N ASN A 515 -11.18 -24.86 8.60
CA ASN A 515 -12.25 -25.00 9.59
C ASN A 515 -13.43 -25.74 8.98
N VAL A 516 -14.04 -26.65 9.75
CA VAL A 516 -15.32 -27.30 9.45
C VAL A 516 -16.31 -26.76 10.49
N ILE A 517 -17.37 -26.09 10.05
CA ILE A 517 -18.25 -25.28 10.90
C ILE A 517 -19.71 -25.66 10.62
N GLN A 518 -20.51 -25.94 11.66
CA GLN A 518 -21.95 -26.12 11.51
C GLN A 518 -22.62 -24.74 11.25
N GLU A 519 -23.40 -24.61 10.17
CA GLU A 519 -24.20 -23.42 9.88
C GLU A 519 -25.65 -23.85 9.61
N GLN A 520 -26.51 -23.68 10.63
CA GLN A 520 -27.89 -24.19 10.63
C GLN A 520 -27.91 -25.71 10.37
N SER A 521 -28.61 -26.18 9.33
CA SER A 521 -28.66 -27.60 8.91
C SER A 521 -27.44 -28.05 8.10
N ASP A 522 -26.66 -27.10 7.57
CA ASP A 522 -25.55 -27.35 6.65
C ASP A 522 -24.19 -27.31 7.38
N VAL A 523 -23.13 -27.77 6.70
CA VAL A 523 -21.76 -27.61 7.20
C VAL A 523 -20.92 -26.85 6.17
N VAL A 524 -20.27 -25.78 6.61
CA VAL A 524 -19.34 -24.99 5.80
C VAL A 524 -17.92 -25.44 6.08
N ILE A 525 -17.15 -25.65 5.01
CA ILE A 525 -15.70 -25.86 5.08
C ILE A 525 -15.01 -24.59 4.58
N GLU A 526 -14.22 -23.95 5.43
CA GLU A 526 -13.45 -22.75 5.12
C GLU A 526 -11.94 -23.02 5.11
N MET A 527 -11.21 -22.39 4.20
CA MET A 527 -9.74 -22.42 4.14
C MET A 527 -9.16 -21.01 4.21
N HIS A 528 -8.57 -20.68 5.37
CA HIS A 528 -7.92 -19.42 5.71
C HIS A 528 -6.43 -19.49 5.38
N TRP A 529 -5.94 -18.57 4.55
CA TRP A 529 -4.54 -18.52 4.14
C TRP A 529 -3.65 -18.08 5.32
N VAL A 530 -2.55 -18.79 5.57
CA VAL A 530 -1.55 -18.42 6.58
C VAL A 530 -0.27 -17.94 5.89
N GLU A 531 0.40 -18.82 5.13
CA GLU A 531 1.63 -18.49 4.41
C GLU A 531 1.84 -19.40 3.19
N GLY A 532 2.74 -19.05 2.27
CA GLY A 532 3.06 -19.89 1.10
C GLY A 532 3.52 -19.14 -0.14
N LEU A 533 3.90 -19.91 -1.15
CA LEU A 533 4.42 -19.42 -2.43
C LEU A 533 3.31 -19.07 -3.44
N ASN A 534 2.21 -19.84 -3.45
CA ASN A 534 1.09 -19.60 -4.37
C ASN A 534 -0.28 -19.98 -3.74
N ARG A 535 -1.25 -19.06 -3.79
CA ARG A 535 -2.63 -19.27 -3.29
C ARG A 535 -3.51 -20.10 -4.22
N ASP A 536 -3.19 -20.17 -5.52
CA ASP A 536 -3.97 -20.97 -6.47
C ASP A 536 -3.86 -22.47 -6.16
N LEU A 537 -2.72 -22.90 -5.60
CA LEU A 537 -2.52 -24.26 -5.10
C LEU A 537 -3.50 -24.59 -3.95
N MET A 538 -3.76 -23.63 -3.05
CA MET A 538 -4.76 -23.77 -1.98
C MET A 538 -6.18 -23.78 -2.54
N ASN A 539 -6.46 -22.97 -3.58
CA ASN A 539 -7.76 -22.97 -4.26
C ASN A 539 -8.03 -24.30 -5.00
N GLN A 540 -7.00 -24.87 -5.61
CA GLN A 540 -7.05 -26.18 -6.27
C GLN A 540 -7.23 -27.32 -5.25
N LEU A 541 -6.61 -27.23 -4.07
CA LEU A 541 -6.87 -28.19 -2.98
C LEU A 541 -8.30 -28.07 -2.44
N CYS A 542 -8.79 -26.84 -2.18
CA CYS A 542 -10.18 -26.58 -1.78
C CYS A 542 -11.18 -27.16 -2.80
N THR A 543 -10.92 -26.91 -4.09
CA THR A 543 -11.69 -27.45 -5.21
C THR A 543 -11.61 -28.98 -5.29
N TYR A 544 -10.45 -29.60 -4.99
CA TYR A 544 -10.31 -31.05 -4.94
C TYR A 544 -11.10 -31.66 -3.78
N LEU A 545 -11.03 -31.08 -2.58
CA LEU A 545 -11.77 -31.52 -1.40
C LEU A 545 -13.28 -31.48 -1.67
N LYS A 546 -13.81 -30.32 -2.10
CA LYS A 546 -15.23 -30.17 -2.51
C LYS A 546 -15.66 -31.24 -3.51
N ASN A 547 -14.88 -31.40 -4.59
CA ASN A 547 -15.15 -32.37 -5.65
C ASN A 547 -14.91 -33.84 -5.26
N THR A 548 -14.32 -34.11 -4.10
CA THR A 548 -14.14 -35.46 -3.57
C THR A 548 -15.29 -35.82 -2.65
N LEU A 549 -15.64 -34.92 -1.72
CA LEU A 549 -16.80 -35.06 -0.84
C LEU A 549 -18.11 -35.24 -1.65
N LEU A 550 -18.37 -34.37 -2.63
CA LEU A 550 -19.55 -34.47 -3.50
C LEU A 550 -19.59 -35.73 -4.38
N LYS A 551 -18.45 -36.38 -4.65
CA LYS A 551 -18.40 -37.68 -5.37
C LYS A 551 -18.55 -38.89 -4.43
N THR A 552 -18.31 -38.71 -3.14
CA THR A 552 -18.59 -39.72 -2.10
C THR A 552 -20.07 -39.75 -1.76
N VAL A 553 -20.77 -38.61 -1.90
CA VAL A 553 -22.23 -38.52 -2.04
C VAL A 553 -22.64 -39.27 -3.32
N ALA A 554 -22.51 -38.65 -4.51
CA ALA A 554 -23.08 -39.07 -5.82
C ALA A 554 -22.57 -40.40 -6.45
N LYS A 555 -22.08 -41.33 -5.63
CA LYS A 555 -21.98 -42.78 -5.85
C LYS A 555 -22.84 -43.52 -4.82
N SER A 556 -24.11 -43.13 -4.72
CA SER A 556 -25.17 -43.83 -3.98
C SER A 556 -26.16 -44.38 -4.99
#